data_AF-A0A7S4MMK1-F1
#
_entry.id   AF-A0A7S4MMK1-F1
#
_cell.length_a   1.000
_cell.length_b   1.000
_cell.length_c   1.000
_cell.angle_alpha   90.00
_cell.angle_beta   90.00
_cell.angle_gamma   90.00
#
_symmetry.space_group_name_H-M   'P 1'
#
loop_
_entity.id
_entity.type
_entity.pdbx_description
1 polymer ?
#
loop_
_entity_poly.entity_id
_entity_poly.type
_entity_poly.pdbx_seq_one_letter_code
_entity_poly.pdbx_strand_id
1 'polypeptide(L)'
;FLFVFAFSCLVQVMMKSLFIAVFLLATLGFVASSELSCPKVFDGLTNGHFDLATQFSVSEISANWVPLANTPILGYEWAIISEDKINNLSQDECRATQGFVGIPDVQKWVDVKKDISATATGLKLSPKTTYFVVLRTTMQNGTHVFSMSNGIFILPQELNLEGSHKRTEPKAQEGTKETTKNLEILASECSIDQANQCRKATISVREILSELYGPPRFAADPIFAVAAAAVAGGDDDDDDD
;
A
#
# COMPACT_ATOMS: atom_id res chain seq x y z
N PHE A 1 -65.78 14.05 -52.14
CA PHE A 1 -65.53 12.61 -51.85
C PHE A 1 -64.06 12.20 -52.01
N LEU A 2 -63.34 12.60 -53.07
CA LEU A 2 -61.91 12.25 -53.24
C LEU A 2 -60.98 12.80 -52.13
N PHE A 3 -61.23 14.02 -51.64
CA PHE A 3 -60.36 14.68 -50.64
C PHE A 3 -60.37 14.00 -49.26
N VAL A 4 -61.48 13.38 -48.87
CA VAL A 4 -61.63 12.72 -47.55
C VAL A 4 -60.87 11.39 -47.52
N PHE A 5 -60.85 10.66 -48.63
CA PHE A 5 -60.11 9.39 -48.75
C PHE A 5 -58.59 9.60 -48.76
N ALA A 6 -58.10 10.65 -49.40
CA ALA A 6 -56.67 10.98 -49.40
C ALA A 6 -56.18 11.37 -48.00
N PHE A 7 -56.97 12.14 -47.25
CA PHE A 7 -56.63 12.56 -45.89
C PHE A 7 -56.65 11.38 -44.90
N SER A 8 -57.62 10.47 -45.03
CA SER A 8 -57.71 9.27 -44.20
C SER A 8 -56.54 8.31 -44.43
N CYS A 9 -56.11 8.13 -45.68
CA CYS A 9 -54.94 7.29 -46.01
C CYS A 9 -53.64 7.88 -45.45
N LEU A 10 -53.46 9.20 -45.55
CA LEU A 10 -52.24 9.88 -45.07
C LEU A 10 -52.11 9.81 -43.54
N VAL A 11 -53.22 9.99 -42.80
CA VAL A 11 -53.25 9.86 -41.33
C VAL A 11 -52.94 8.41 -40.90
N GLN A 12 -53.45 7.41 -41.63
CA GLN A 12 -53.25 6.00 -41.30
C GLN A 12 -51.80 5.53 -41.56
N VAL A 13 -51.13 6.10 -42.57
CA VAL A 13 -49.70 5.86 -42.84
C VAL A 13 -48.82 6.56 -41.81
N MET A 14 -49.12 7.81 -41.44
CA MET A 14 -48.36 8.54 -40.41
C MET A 14 -48.49 7.91 -39.02
N MET A 15 -49.68 7.41 -38.66
CA MET A 15 -49.89 6.75 -37.37
C MET A 15 -49.16 5.41 -37.28
N LYS A 16 -49.09 4.63 -38.37
CA LYS A 16 -48.30 3.38 -38.42
C LYS A 16 -46.79 3.62 -38.31
N SER A 17 -46.25 4.63 -38.99
CA SER A 17 -44.83 5.00 -38.84
C SER A 17 -44.50 5.53 -37.45
N LEU A 18 -45.40 6.29 -36.82
CA LEU A 18 -45.22 6.75 -35.43
C LEU A 18 -45.22 5.56 -34.45
N PHE A 19 -46.13 4.60 -34.62
CA PHE A 19 -46.17 3.39 -33.78
C PHE A 19 -44.91 2.53 -33.94
N ILE A 20 -44.39 2.37 -35.16
CA ILE A 20 -43.15 1.63 -35.41
C ILE A 20 -41.94 2.37 -34.81
N ALA A 21 -41.89 3.70 -34.93
CA ALA A 21 -40.82 4.51 -34.34
C ALA A 21 -40.86 4.48 -32.80
N VAL A 22 -42.04 4.50 -32.18
CA VAL A 22 -42.21 4.37 -30.74
C VAL A 22 -41.86 2.96 -30.26
N PHE A 23 -42.17 1.91 -31.02
CA PHE A 23 -41.74 0.54 -30.71
C PHE A 23 -40.23 0.34 -30.84
N LEU A 24 -39.60 0.98 -31.84
CA LEU A 24 -38.13 1.00 -32.00
C LEU A 24 -37.44 1.83 -30.90
N LEU A 25 -38.02 2.96 -30.47
CA LEU A 25 -37.49 3.72 -29.33
C LEU A 25 -37.69 3.00 -27.99
N ALA A 26 -38.79 2.27 -27.80
CA ALA A 26 -39.07 1.54 -26.56
C ALA A 26 -38.20 0.28 -26.39
N THR A 27 -37.62 -0.25 -27.47
CA THR A 27 -36.69 -1.39 -27.44
C THR A 27 -35.22 -0.99 -27.27
N LEU A 28 -34.92 0.31 -27.31
CA LEU A 28 -33.57 0.86 -27.05
C LEU A 28 -33.36 1.27 -25.59
N GLY A 29 -34.39 1.20 -24.74
CA GLY A 29 -34.27 1.43 -23.30
C GLY A 29 -33.92 0.14 -22.57
N PHE A 30 -32.94 0.20 -21.67
CA PHE A 30 -32.42 -0.89 -20.82
C PHE A 30 -31.33 -1.77 -21.44
N VAL A 31 -30.23 -1.14 -21.91
CA VAL A 31 -28.93 -1.75 -21.62
C VAL A 31 -28.64 -1.41 -20.15
N ALA A 32 -28.97 -2.33 -19.25
CA ALA A 32 -28.49 -2.26 -17.87
C ALA A 32 -26.95 -2.32 -17.94
N SER A 33 -26.30 -1.17 -17.76
CA SER A 33 -24.85 -1.12 -17.56
C SER A 33 -24.56 -1.85 -16.26
N SER A 34 -24.17 -3.12 -16.35
CA SER A 34 -23.66 -3.84 -15.19
C SER A 34 -22.35 -3.17 -14.79
N GLU A 35 -22.27 -2.66 -13.57
CA GLU A 35 -21.01 -2.18 -13.03
C GLU A 35 -20.03 -3.35 -13.00
N LEU A 36 -18.93 -3.21 -13.73
CA LEU A 36 -17.89 -4.22 -13.77
C LEU A 36 -17.18 -4.23 -12.41
N SER A 37 -17.18 -5.39 -11.74
CA SER A 37 -16.52 -5.57 -10.44
C SER A 37 -15.29 -6.45 -10.60
N CYS A 38 -14.16 -6.02 -10.03
CA CYS A 38 -12.89 -6.72 -10.12
C CYS A 38 -12.25 -6.88 -8.74
N PRO A 39 -11.41 -7.92 -8.53
CA PRO A 39 -10.57 -8.02 -7.35
C PRO A 39 -9.64 -6.82 -7.20
N LYS A 40 -9.46 -6.33 -5.98
CA LYS A 40 -8.41 -5.36 -5.67
C LYS A 40 -7.09 -6.10 -5.52
N VAL A 41 -6.05 -5.64 -6.24
CA VAL A 41 -4.71 -6.23 -6.25
C VAL A 41 -3.79 -5.37 -5.40
N PHE A 42 -2.97 -6.00 -4.57
CA PHE A 42 -1.91 -5.36 -3.80
C PHE A 42 -0.57 -6.00 -4.14
N ASP A 43 0.48 -5.20 -4.15
CA ASP A 43 1.83 -5.63 -4.50
C ASP A 43 2.83 -5.40 -3.35
N GLY A 44 4.07 -5.83 -3.56
CA GLY A 44 5.14 -5.64 -2.57
C GLY A 44 4.87 -6.34 -1.24
N LEU A 45 4.45 -7.61 -1.24
CA LEU A 45 4.10 -8.30 0.00
C LEU A 45 5.27 -8.52 0.96
N THR A 46 5.07 -8.14 2.23
CA THR A 46 5.67 -8.80 3.40
C THR A 46 4.60 -9.59 4.14
N ASN A 47 4.79 -10.90 4.36
CA ASN A 47 3.86 -11.76 5.10
C ASN A 47 2.40 -11.80 4.58
N GLY A 48 2.16 -11.54 3.28
CA GLY A 48 0.87 -11.82 2.63
C GLY A 48 -0.26 -10.81 2.87
N HIS A 49 0.00 -9.65 3.48
CA HIS A 49 -1.05 -8.69 3.86
C HIS A 49 -0.79 -7.22 3.53
N PHE A 50 0.39 -6.83 3.04
CA PHE A 50 0.75 -5.41 2.87
C PHE A 50 0.94 -5.03 1.41
N ASP A 51 0.39 -3.87 1.05
CA ASP A 51 0.58 -3.16 -0.20
C ASP A 51 1.76 -2.20 -0.03
N LEU A 52 2.97 -2.64 -0.40
CA LEU A 52 4.15 -1.78 -0.27
C LEU A 52 4.34 -0.97 -1.54
N ALA A 53 4.62 0.33 -1.39
CA ALA A 53 4.95 1.17 -2.54
C ALA A 53 6.40 1.01 -3.02
N THR A 54 7.29 0.45 -2.18
CA THR A 54 8.73 0.34 -2.47
C THR A 54 9.33 -0.97 -1.95
N GLN A 55 10.28 -1.55 -2.69
CA GLN A 55 11.05 -2.72 -2.25
C GLN A 55 12.52 -2.65 -2.72
N PHE A 56 13.39 -3.43 -2.07
CA PHE A 56 14.80 -3.58 -2.48
C PHE A 56 15.08 -4.85 -3.30
N SER A 57 14.16 -5.83 -3.28
CA SER A 57 14.36 -7.07 -4.02
C SER A 57 14.32 -6.82 -5.52
N VAL A 58 15.35 -7.28 -6.23
CA VAL A 58 15.44 -7.23 -7.69
C VAL A 58 15.07 -8.56 -8.36
N SER A 59 14.77 -9.58 -7.56
CA SER A 59 14.57 -10.96 -8.02
C SER A 59 13.24 -11.56 -7.63
N GLU A 60 12.43 -10.82 -6.86
CA GLU A 60 11.17 -11.31 -6.36
C GLU A 60 10.11 -10.20 -6.32
N ILE A 61 8.90 -10.53 -6.77
CA ILE A 61 7.70 -9.73 -6.52
C ILE A 61 6.63 -10.67 -6.02
N SER A 62 5.97 -10.26 -4.94
CA SER A 62 4.88 -10.99 -4.30
C SER A 62 3.64 -10.11 -4.29
N ALA A 63 2.48 -10.71 -4.57
CA ALA A 63 1.20 -10.03 -4.67
C ALA A 63 0.06 -10.83 -4.04
N ASN A 64 -0.98 -10.14 -3.59
CA ASN A 64 -2.24 -10.74 -3.14
C ASN A 64 -3.43 -9.91 -3.64
N TRP A 65 -4.62 -10.49 -3.59
CA TRP A 65 -5.84 -9.81 -4.02
C TRP A 65 -7.05 -10.19 -3.18
N VAL A 66 -8.01 -9.26 -3.14
CA VAL A 66 -9.29 -9.47 -2.46
C VAL A 66 -10.26 -10.14 -3.43
N PRO A 67 -10.72 -11.38 -3.17
CA PRO A 67 -11.71 -12.03 -4.01
C PRO A 67 -13.05 -11.30 -3.95
N LEU A 68 -13.80 -11.34 -5.05
CA LEU A 68 -15.11 -10.72 -5.14
C LEU A 68 -16.15 -11.51 -4.34
N ALA A 69 -16.81 -10.84 -3.38
CA ALA A 69 -17.91 -11.43 -2.65
C ALA A 69 -19.11 -11.70 -3.58
N ASN A 70 -19.72 -12.88 -3.45
CA ASN A 70 -20.93 -13.28 -4.19
C ASN A 70 -20.80 -13.46 -5.71
N THR A 71 -19.59 -13.44 -6.25
CA THR A 71 -19.37 -13.82 -7.66
C THR A 71 -18.54 -15.10 -7.74
N PRO A 72 -19.05 -16.15 -8.41
CA PRO A 72 -18.32 -17.39 -8.56
C PRO A 72 -17.17 -17.22 -9.56
N ILE A 73 -15.95 -17.44 -9.08
CA ILE A 73 -14.70 -17.34 -9.83
C ILE A 73 -14.19 -18.74 -10.19
N LEU A 74 -13.81 -18.94 -11.45
CA LEU A 74 -13.21 -20.17 -11.94
C LEU A 74 -11.72 -20.22 -11.61
N GLY A 75 -11.02 -19.10 -11.82
CA GLY A 75 -9.64 -18.95 -11.42
C GLY A 75 -9.05 -17.59 -11.74
N TYR A 76 -7.79 -17.46 -11.36
CA TYR A 76 -6.97 -16.28 -11.46
C TYR A 76 -5.70 -16.62 -12.24
N GLU A 77 -5.33 -15.69 -13.09
CA GLU A 77 -4.02 -15.67 -13.72
C GLU A 77 -3.40 -14.32 -13.46
N TRP A 78 -2.10 -14.29 -13.25
CA TRP A 78 -1.39 -13.05 -12.96
C TRP A 78 -0.15 -12.90 -13.81
N ALA A 79 0.24 -11.65 -14.03
CA ALA A 79 1.40 -11.27 -14.79
C ALA A 79 2.08 -10.06 -14.13
N ILE A 80 3.34 -9.83 -14.49
CA ILE A 80 4.09 -8.66 -14.03
C ILE A 80 4.53 -7.89 -15.27
N ILE A 81 4.35 -6.58 -15.22
CA ILE A 81 4.75 -5.65 -16.27
C ILE A 81 5.60 -4.52 -15.72
N SER A 82 6.45 -3.93 -16.56
CA SER A 82 7.12 -2.67 -16.24
C SER A 82 6.24 -1.46 -16.54
N GLU A 83 6.60 -0.30 -15.98
CA GLU A 83 5.97 0.99 -16.25
C GLU A 83 5.90 1.35 -17.74
N ASP A 84 6.86 0.88 -18.55
CA ASP A 84 6.91 1.11 -20.00
C ASP A 84 5.71 0.50 -20.75
N LYS A 85 5.00 -0.45 -20.15
CA LYS A 85 3.82 -1.11 -20.73
C LYS A 85 2.51 -0.41 -20.40
N ILE A 86 2.48 0.49 -19.42
CA ILE A 86 1.25 1.15 -18.99
C ILE A 86 0.75 2.13 -20.04
N ASN A 87 -0.56 2.14 -20.24
CA ASN A 87 -1.23 2.99 -21.21
C ASN A 87 -1.94 4.20 -20.57
N ASN A 88 -1.33 4.94 -19.64
CA ASN A 88 -1.91 6.13 -18.96
C ASN A 88 -3.36 5.97 -18.45
N LEU A 89 -3.81 4.74 -18.21
CA LEU A 89 -5.13 4.45 -17.67
C LEU A 89 -5.03 4.35 -16.14
N SER A 90 -6.11 4.73 -15.44
CA SER A 90 -6.16 4.70 -13.97
C SER A 90 -5.88 3.29 -13.44
N GLN A 91 -4.93 3.18 -12.52
CA GLN A 91 -4.39 1.89 -12.05
C GLN A 91 -5.42 1.09 -11.23
N ASP A 92 -6.44 1.77 -10.66
CA ASP A 92 -7.44 1.18 -9.76
C ASP A 92 -8.77 0.80 -10.41
N GLU A 93 -8.89 0.90 -11.73
CA GLU A 93 -10.15 0.62 -12.41
C GLU A 93 -10.28 -0.84 -12.84
N CYS A 94 -11.48 -1.37 -12.63
CA CYS A 94 -11.89 -2.66 -13.15
C CYS A 94 -12.09 -2.59 -14.67
N ARG A 95 -11.53 -3.55 -15.41
CA ARG A 95 -11.47 -3.49 -16.89
C ARG A 95 -11.88 -4.79 -17.54
N ALA A 96 -12.47 -4.70 -18.73
CA ALA A 96 -12.70 -5.84 -19.61
C ALA A 96 -11.46 -6.20 -20.46
N THR A 97 -10.45 -5.31 -20.48
CA THR A 97 -9.20 -5.47 -21.21
C THR A 97 -8.00 -5.36 -20.27
N GLN A 98 -6.85 -5.89 -20.68
CA GLN A 98 -5.69 -6.05 -19.80
C GLN A 98 -5.07 -4.76 -19.24
N GLY A 99 -5.38 -3.58 -19.79
CA GLY A 99 -4.88 -2.31 -19.24
C GLY A 99 -3.40 -2.00 -19.50
N PHE A 100 -2.74 -2.70 -20.43
CA PHE A 100 -1.36 -2.44 -20.86
C PHE A 100 -1.14 -2.83 -22.33
N VAL A 101 -0.05 -2.37 -22.92
CA VAL A 101 0.25 -2.55 -24.35
C VAL A 101 0.99 -3.85 -24.62
N GLY A 102 0.45 -4.69 -25.51
CA GLY A 102 1.12 -5.89 -26.01
C GLY A 102 1.10 -7.06 -25.03
N ILE A 103 2.25 -7.66 -24.75
CA ILE A 103 2.40 -8.80 -23.84
C ILE A 103 3.20 -8.40 -22.59
N PRO A 104 3.00 -9.08 -21.45
CA PRO A 104 3.81 -8.86 -20.26
C PRO A 104 5.30 -9.09 -20.55
N ASP A 105 6.13 -8.16 -20.10
CA ASP A 105 7.57 -8.11 -20.36
C ASP A 105 8.42 -8.67 -19.22
N VAL A 106 7.92 -8.66 -17.98
CA VAL A 106 8.65 -9.16 -16.80
C VAL A 106 8.27 -10.61 -16.50
N GLN A 107 6.97 -10.87 -16.34
CA GLN A 107 6.43 -12.21 -16.13
C GLN A 107 5.19 -12.41 -17.00
N LYS A 108 5.20 -13.49 -17.79
CA LYS A 108 4.05 -13.94 -18.58
C LYS A 108 2.89 -14.37 -17.67
N TRP A 109 1.70 -14.49 -18.23
CA TRP A 109 0.54 -15.03 -17.51
C TRP A 109 0.83 -16.40 -16.89
N VAL A 110 0.64 -16.50 -15.58
CA VAL A 110 0.74 -17.73 -14.79
C VAL A 110 -0.60 -17.98 -14.12
N ASP A 111 -1.12 -19.20 -14.30
CA ASP A 111 -2.34 -19.67 -13.63
C ASP A 111 -2.05 -20.04 -12.18
N VAL A 112 -2.81 -19.45 -11.27
CA VAL A 112 -2.77 -19.69 -9.83
C VAL A 112 -4.10 -20.24 -9.32
N LYS A 113 -4.97 -20.69 -10.23
CA LYS A 113 -6.26 -21.29 -9.93
C LYS A 113 -7.08 -20.38 -9.01
N LYS A 114 -7.40 -20.82 -7.80
CA LYS A 114 -8.22 -20.04 -6.86
C LYS A 114 -7.40 -19.45 -5.71
N ASP A 115 -6.08 -19.54 -5.79
CA ASP A 115 -5.21 -18.93 -4.79
C ASP A 115 -5.37 -17.41 -4.85
N ILE A 116 -5.27 -16.75 -3.70
CA ILE A 116 -5.48 -15.30 -3.54
C ILE A 116 -4.17 -14.54 -3.38
N SER A 117 -3.05 -15.23 -3.54
CA SER A 117 -1.71 -14.69 -3.48
C SER A 117 -0.77 -15.48 -4.36
N ALA A 118 0.30 -14.83 -4.81
CA ALA A 118 1.34 -15.45 -5.59
C ALA A 118 2.68 -14.72 -5.41
N THR A 119 3.76 -15.49 -5.58
CA THR A 119 5.13 -15.00 -5.51
C THR A 119 5.89 -15.43 -6.74
N ALA A 120 6.51 -14.47 -7.41
CA ALA A 120 7.39 -14.67 -8.54
C ALA A 120 8.83 -14.55 -8.08
N THR A 121 9.65 -15.58 -8.32
CA THR A 121 11.08 -15.58 -7.98
C THR A 121 11.93 -15.69 -9.25
N GLY A 122 13.21 -15.35 -9.14
CA GLY A 122 14.14 -15.41 -10.28
C GLY A 122 13.91 -14.30 -11.32
N LEU A 123 13.26 -13.21 -10.93
CA LEU A 123 13.04 -12.05 -11.78
C LEU A 123 14.35 -11.29 -12.03
N LYS A 124 14.36 -10.46 -13.08
CA LYS A 124 15.47 -9.55 -13.41
C LYS A 124 14.93 -8.13 -13.42
N LEU A 125 14.71 -7.58 -12.23
CA LEU A 125 14.16 -6.24 -12.06
C LEU A 125 15.29 -5.20 -12.05
N SER A 126 15.04 -4.08 -12.70
CA SER A 126 15.94 -2.94 -12.74
C SER A 126 15.66 -2.03 -11.55
N PRO A 127 16.69 -1.58 -10.82
CA PRO A 127 16.52 -0.53 -9.82
C PRO A 127 16.02 0.76 -10.47
N LYS A 128 15.28 1.56 -9.70
CA LYS A 128 14.65 2.83 -10.11
C LYS A 128 13.56 2.68 -11.18
N THR A 129 12.95 1.49 -11.26
CA THR A 129 11.82 1.21 -12.15
C THR A 129 10.61 0.79 -11.34
N THR A 130 9.43 1.21 -11.78
CA THR A 130 8.15 0.76 -11.20
C THR A 130 7.63 -0.46 -11.95
N TYR A 131 7.18 -1.46 -11.20
CA TYR A 131 6.56 -2.66 -11.74
C TYR A 131 5.13 -2.78 -11.26
N PHE A 132 4.28 -3.41 -12.05
CA PHE A 132 2.86 -3.55 -11.78
C PHE A 132 2.45 -5.00 -11.87
N VAL A 133 1.56 -5.38 -10.97
CA VAL A 133 0.93 -6.69 -10.98
C VAL A 133 -0.40 -6.57 -11.68
N VAL A 134 -0.62 -7.41 -12.69
CA VAL A 134 -1.88 -7.48 -13.43
C VAL A 134 -2.54 -8.81 -13.15
N LEU A 135 -3.82 -8.78 -12.77
CA LEU A 135 -4.62 -9.94 -12.49
C LEU A 135 -5.71 -10.09 -13.56
N ARG A 136 -5.79 -11.26 -14.16
CA ARG A 136 -6.90 -11.71 -15.01
C ARG A 136 -7.76 -12.67 -14.19
N THR A 137 -8.99 -12.29 -13.96
CA THR A 137 -9.98 -13.11 -13.25
C THR A 137 -10.93 -13.74 -14.25
N THR A 138 -11.06 -15.06 -14.22
CA THR A 138 -12.00 -15.80 -15.06
C THR A 138 -13.26 -16.09 -14.26
N MET A 139 -14.36 -15.48 -14.67
CA MET A 139 -15.67 -15.58 -14.02
C MET A 139 -16.38 -16.87 -14.47
N GLN A 140 -17.39 -17.34 -13.72
CA GLN A 140 -18.13 -18.57 -14.05
C GLN A 140 -18.84 -18.54 -15.41
N ASN A 141 -19.22 -17.36 -15.89
CA ASN A 141 -19.80 -17.16 -17.22
C ASN A 141 -18.74 -17.20 -18.35
N GLY A 142 -17.48 -17.44 -18.04
CA GLY A 142 -16.36 -17.45 -18.99
C GLY A 142 -15.82 -16.07 -19.37
N THR A 143 -16.38 -14.99 -18.82
CA THR A 143 -15.85 -13.64 -19.06
C THR A 143 -14.57 -13.41 -18.25
N HIS A 144 -13.67 -12.60 -18.81
CA HIS A 144 -12.47 -12.16 -18.13
C HIS A 144 -12.62 -10.72 -17.68
N VAL A 145 -12.20 -10.46 -16.45
CA VAL A 145 -12.03 -9.11 -15.92
C VAL A 145 -10.59 -8.92 -15.47
N PHE A 146 -10.09 -7.71 -15.61
CA PHE A 146 -8.71 -7.35 -15.37
C PHE A 146 -8.64 -6.26 -14.31
N SER A 147 -7.72 -6.45 -13.36
CA SER A 147 -7.33 -5.45 -12.37
C SER A 147 -5.82 -5.34 -12.30
N MET A 148 -5.34 -4.20 -11.85
CA MET A 148 -3.92 -3.88 -11.75
C MET A 148 -3.63 -3.31 -10.36
N SER A 149 -2.40 -3.48 -9.89
CA SER A 149 -1.93 -2.83 -8.66
C SER A 149 -1.56 -1.36 -8.93
N ASN A 150 -1.37 -0.60 -7.85
CA ASN A 150 -0.85 0.77 -7.86
C ASN A 150 0.66 0.85 -8.17
N GLY A 151 1.38 -0.27 -8.09
CA GLY A 151 2.75 -0.41 -8.54
C GLY A 151 3.77 -0.35 -7.42
N ILE A 152 4.84 -1.14 -7.60
CA ILE A 152 5.95 -1.31 -6.69
C ILE A 152 7.24 -0.71 -7.28
N PHE A 153 7.83 0.26 -6.59
CA PHE A 153 9.07 0.91 -7.00
C PHE A 153 10.31 0.19 -6.44
N ILE A 154 11.23 -0.20 -7.32
CA ILE A 154 12.47 -0.88 -6.91
C ILE A 154 13.52 0.14 -6.50
N LEU A 155 13.88 0.13 -5.22
CA LEU A 155 14.90 1.01 -4.66
C LEU A 155 16.31 0.54 -5.09
N PRO A 156 17.25 1.47 -5.31
CA PRO A 156 18.67 1.15 -5.47
C PRO A 156 19.22 0.37 -4.27
N GLN A 157 20.04 -0.64 -4.54
CA GLN A 157 20.65 -1.47 -3.50
C GLN A 157 21.58 -0.67 -2.56
N GLU A 158 22.10 0.48 -3.01
CA GLU A 158 22.90 1.39 -2.18
C GLU A 158 22.13 1.96 -0.97
N LEU A 159 20.80 2.03 -1.07
CA LEU A 159 19.93 2.48 0.02
C LEU A 159 19.56 1.33 0.97
N ASN A 160 19.89 0.08 0.62
CA ASN A 160 19.72 -1.06 1.49
C ASN A 160 20.86 -1.09 2.53
N LEU A 161 20.71 -0.27 3.57
CA LEU A 161 21.69 -0.07 4.64
C LEU A 161 21.77 -1.24 5.65
N GLU A 162 21.03 -2.33 5.45
CA GLU A 162 21.00 -3.48 6.37
C GLU A 162 22.31 -4.29 6.44
N GLY A 163 23.38 -3.86 5.76
CA GLY A 163 24.71 -4.46 5.81
C GLY A 163 25.85 -3.59 6.37
N SER A 164 25.64 -2.29 6.65
CA SER A 164 26.75 -1.37 6.97
C SER A 164 27.09 -1.26 8.47
N HIS A 165 26.88 -2.33 9.24
CA HIS A 165 27.45 -2.48 10.58
C HIS A 165 28.20 -3.81 10.69
N LYS A 166 29.16 -4.07 9.80
CA LYS A 166 30.31 -4.90 10.21
C LYS A 166 31.11 -4.07 11.21
N ARG A 167 30.74 -4.19 12.48
CA ARG A 167 31.55 -3.79 13.62
C ARG A 167 32.85 -4.61 13.55
N THR A 168 33.88 -4.06 12.92
CA THR A 168 35.24 -4.56 13.10
C THR A 168 35.60 -4.28 14.55
N GLU A 169 35.50 -5.29 15.41
CA GLU A 169 36.01 -5.20 16.78
C GLU A 169 37.51 -4.91 16.73
N PRO A 170 38.00 -3.79 17.30
CA PRO A 170 39.42 -3.66 17.52
C PRO A 170 39.81 -4.59 18.68
N LYS A 171 40.69 -5.55 18.39
CA LYS A 171 41.41 -6.31 19.43
C LYS A 171 42.10 -5.32 20.36
N ALA A 172 41.63 -5.23 21.60
CA ALA A 172 42.37 -4.60 22.67
C ALA A 172 43.63 -5.43 22.95
N GLN A 173 44.80 -4.91 22.58
CA GLN A 173 46.06 -5.32 23.18
C GLN A 173 46.44 -4.28 24.23
N GLU A 174 46.30 -4.72 25.47
CA GLU A 174 46.85 -4.10 26.66
C GLU A 174 48.38 -4.23 26.64
N GLY A 175 49.09 -3.11 26.84
CA GLY A 175 50.55 -3.07 26.83
C GLY A 175 51.08 -1.75 27.39
N THR A 176 51.33 -1.77 28.69
CA THR A 176 51.87 -0.70 29.55
C THR A 176 53.22 -0.13 29.06
N LYS A 177 53.40 1.20 29.11
CA LYS A 177 54.60 1.85 29.69
C LYS A 177 54.51 3.38 29.77
N GLU A 178 55.08 3.86 30.87
CA GLU A 178 55.26 5.23 31.36
C GLU A 178 55.80 6.22 30.31
N THR A 179 55.42 7.52 30.41
CA THR A 179 56.31 8.63 30.84
C THR A 179 55.67 9.99 30.54
N THR A 180 55.90 10.90 31.47
CA THR A 180 55.48 12.29 31.62
C THR A 180 55.84 13.26 30.48
N LYS A 181 55.02 14.33 30.36
CA LYS A 181 55.22 15.63 29.67
C LYS A 181 54.95 15.68 28.16
N ASN A 182 53.77 16.20 27.78
CA ASN A 182 53.59 17.60 27.35
C ASN A 182 52.11 17.87 27.05
N LEU A 183 51.64 18.99 27.58
CA LEU A 183 50.38 19.64 27.23
C LEU A 183 50.59 20.32 25.87
N GLU A 184 49.58 20.27 25.01
CA GLU A 184 49.55 20.72 23.60
C GLU A 184 49.99 19.66 22.56
N ILE A 185 49.12 19.49 21.56
CA ILE A 185 49.20 18.54 20.42
C ILE A 185 48.69 17.13 20.73
N LEU A 186 47.43 17.02 21.15
CA LEU A 186 46.58 15.86 20.80
C LEU A 186 45.13 16.31 20.60
N ALA A 187 44.96 17.34 19.76
CA ALA A 187 43.66 17.74 19.20
C ALA A 187 43.34 16.92 17.92
N SER A 188 43.65 15.63 17.94
CA SER A 188 43.46 14.75 16.78
C SER A 188 43.08 13.37 17.29
N GLU A 189 41.83 13.01 16.98
CA GLU A 189 41.17 11.72 17.22
C GLU A 189 40.40 11.57 18.53
N CYS A 190 39.53 12.55 18.83
CA CYS A 190 38.24 12.17 19.41
C CYS A 190 37.43 11.49 18.31
N SER A 191 36.94 10.26 18.55
CA SER A 191 36.04 9.59 17.61
C SER A 191 34.82 10.48 17.32
N ILE A 192 34.29 10.42 16.10
CA ILE A 192 33.09 11.17 15.70
C ILE A 192 31.96 10.93 16.71
N ASP A 193 31.87 9.72 17.26
CA ASP A 193 30.89 9.33 18.27
C ASP A 193 31.08 10.06 19.60
N GLN A 194 32.32 10.26 20.05
CA GLN A 194 32.62 11.01 21.27
C GLN A 194 32.39 12.51 21.06
N ALA A 195 32.75 13.06 19.89
CA ALA A 195 32.42 14.45 19.54
C ALA A 195 30.90 14.69 19.46
N ASN A 196 30.14 13.71 18.96
CA ASN A 196 28.68 13.74 18.93
C ASN A 196 28.06 13.59 20.32
N GLN A 197 28.60 12.71 21.16
CA GLN A 197 28.17 12.58 22.56
C GLN A 197 28.47 13.83 23.37
N CYS A 198 29.65 14.44 23.19
CA CYS A 198 30.00 15.71 23.83
C CYS A 198 29.06 16.84 23.36
N ARG A 199 28.72 16.92 22.06
CA ARG A 199 27.70 17.89 21.59
C ARG A 199 26.33 17.65 22.20
N LYS A 200 25.86 16.40 22.27
CA LYS A 200 24.57 16.03 22.87
C LYS A 200 24.52 16.20 24.39
N ALA A 201 25.66 16.11 25.07
CA ALA A 201 25.76 16.32 26.51
C ALA A 201 25.88 17.80 26.90
N THR A 202 26.27 18.68 25.96
CA THR A 202 26.48 20.12 26.25
C THR A 202 25.18 20.87 26.45
N ILE A 203 24.06 20.40 25.88
CA ILE A 203 22.75 21.02 26.06
C ILE A 203 21.79 19.95 26.56
N SER A 204 21.30 20.13 27.78
CA SER A 204 20.30 19.23 28.34
C SER A 204 19.01 19.33 27.51
N VAL A 205 18.31 18.21 27.27
CA VAL A 205 16.99 18.23 26.61
C VAL A 205 16.05 19.18 27.34
N ARG A 206 16.21 19.30 28.66
CA ARG A 206 15.52 20.29 29.50
C ARG A 206 15.82 21.73 29.08
N GLU A 207 17.07 22.10 28.84
CA GLU A 207 17.47 23.43 28.34
C GLU A 207 16.75 23.75 27.03
N ILE A 208 16.80 22.81 26.07
CA ILE A 208 16.20 22.98 24.73
C ILE A 208 14.69 23.19 24.85
N LEU A 209 14.03 22.34 25.64
CA LEU A 209 12.58 22.44 25.83
C LEU A 209 12.20 23.72 26.59
N SER A 210 13.04 24.18 27.51
CA SER A 210 12.80 25.41 28.26
C SER A 210 13.01 26.66 27.39
N GLU A 211 13.94 26.64 26.44
CA GLU A 211 14.14 27.70 25.45
C GLU A 211 12.99 27.76 24.45
N LEU A 212 12.53 26.60 23.95
CA LEU A 212 11.49 26.53 22.93
C LEU A 212 10.08 26.76 23.47
N TYR A 213 9.80 26.32 24.71
CA TYR A 213 8.44 26.29 25.28
C TYR A 213 8.30 27.05 26.61
N GLY A 214 9.38 27.63 27.13
CA GLY A 214 9.38 28.27 28.45
C GLY A 214 9.48 27.28 29.62
N PRO A 215 9.55 27.77 30.87
CA PRO A 215 9.66 26.91 32.03
C PRO A 215 8.41 26.02 32.18
N PRO A 216 8.56 24.75 32.59
CA PRO A 216 7.44 23.82 32.71
C PRO A 216 6.42 24.36 33.72
N ARG A 217 5.17 24.46 33.29
CA ARG A 217 4.02 24.74 34.15
C ARG A 217 3.27 23.43 34.37
N PHE A 218 3.52 22.81 35.51
CA PHE A 218 2.71 21.68 35.94
C PHE A 218 1.32 22.22 36.29
N ALA A 219 0.28 21.69 35.65
CA ALA A 219 -1.09 21.99 36.05
C ALA A 219 -1.25 21.56 37.50
N ALA A 220 -1.87 22.41 38.33
CA ALA A 220 -2.28 21.99 39.66
C ALA A 220 -3.20 20.77 39.51
N ASP A 221 -2.96 19.73 40.31
CA ASP A 221 -3.75 18.51 40.27
C ASP A 221 -5.25 18.87 40.30
N PRO A 222 -6.08 18.32 39.40
CA PRO A 222 -7.51 18.48 39.53
C PRO A 222 -7.91 17.90 40.88
N ILE A 223 -8.57 18.71 41.71
CA ILE A 223 -9.18 18.27 42.96
C ILE A 223 -10.15 17.15 42.60
N PHE A 224 -9.73 15.90 42.74
CA PHE A 224 -10.60 14.74 42.67
C PHE A 224 -11.55 14.85 43.86
N ALA A 225 -12.79 15.27 43.60
CA ALA A 225 -13.87 15.10 44.56
C ALA A 225 -14.02 13.60 44.82
N VAL A 226 -13.50 13.15 45.95
CA VAL A 226 -13.65 11.77 46.41
C VAL A 226 -15.12 11.58 46.75
N ALA A 227 -15.87 10.97 45.83
CA ALA A 227 -17.13 10.34 46.17
C ALA A 227 -16.80 9.20 47.14
N ALA A 228 -17.22 9.36 48.40
CA ALA A 228 -17.06 8.36 49.43
C ALA A 228 -17.84 7.09 49.06
N ALA A 229 -17.18 6.16 48.39
CA ALA A 229 -17.62 4.77 48.31
C ALA A 229 -17.04 4.07 49.53
N ALA A 230 -17.87 3.90 50.56
CA ALA A 230 -17.58 3.07 51.71
C ALA A 230 -17.32 1.63 51.23
N VAL A 231 -16.06 1.22 51.28
CA VAL A 231 -15.66 -0.18 51.30
C VAL A 231 -14.77 -0.34 52.53
N ALA A 232 -15.40 -0.42 53.70
CA ALA A 232 -14.74 -0.98 54.87
C ALA A 232 -14.78 -2.50 54.68
N GLY A 233 -13.70 -3.01 54.07
CA GLY A 233 -13.32 -4.40 54.22
C GLY A 233 -12.95 -4.61 55.69
N GLY A 234 -13.49 -5.68 56.27
CA GLY A 234 -12.90 -6.25 57.46
C GLY A 234 -11.53 -6.81 57.12
N ASP A 235 -10.62 -6.68 58.07
CA ASP A 235 -9.66 -7.73 58.37
C ASP A 235 -9.44 -7.66 59.88
N ASP A 236 -9.77 -8.80 60.49
CA ASP A 236 -9.40 -9.19 61.84
C ASP A 236 -7.88 -9.20 61.95
N ASP A 237 -7.32 -8.55 62.96
CA ASP A 237 -6.03 -8.94 63.51
C ASP A 237 -6.04 -8.58 65.02
N ASP A 238 -6.03 -9.66 65.79
CA ASP A 238 -5.78 -9.72 67.22
C ASP A 238 -4.38 -9.17 67.58
N ASP A 239 -4.21 -8.94 68.88
CA ASP A 239 -2.93 -8.90 69.64
C ASP A 239 -2.48 -7.55 70.24
N ASP A 240 -2.51 -7.60 71.58
CA ASP A 240 -1.54 -7.09 72.56
C ASP A 240 -1.90 -5.85 73.44
N ASP A 241 -1.91 -6.15 74.75
CA ASP A 241 -1.99 -5.37 76.00
C ASP A 241 -3.37 -5.07 76.67
#